data_AF-A3MWS9-F1
#
_entry.id   AF-A3MWS9-F1
#
_cell.length_a   1.000
_cell.length_b   1.000
_cell.length_c   1.000
_cell.angle_alpha   90.00
_cell.angle_beta   90.00
_cell.angle_gamma   90.00
#
_symmetry.space_group_name_H-M   'P 1'
#
loop_
_entity.id
_entity.type
_entity.pdbx_description
1 polymer ?
#
loop_
_entity_poly.entity_id
_entity_poly.type
_entity_poly.pdbx_seq_one_letter_code
_entity_poly.pdbx_strand_id
1 'polypeptide(L)'
;MALRLEKVKCPVCGVEFVPPTTHGEVVCPNGHVFNIGDVEENSVLDCEIRDWERFALLPLSMQNAVLEVIQSGRVPKDLLPLMRRLRESGIVVCT
;
A
#
# COMPACT_ATOMS: atom_id res chain seq x y z
N MET A 1 -18.01 16.44 13.17
CA MET A 1 -17.30 15.54 12.24
C MET A 1 -16.64 14.45 13.07
N ALA A 2 -17.21 13.24 13.08
CA ALA A 2 -16.63 12.13 13.82
C ALA A 2 -15.43 11.58 13.03
N LEU A 3 -14.23 11.66 13.60
CA LEU A 3 -13.05 10.94 13.11
C LEU A 3 -13.37 9.45 13.20
N ARG A 4 -13.66 8.82 12.07
CA ARG A 4 -13.89 7.39 11.98
C ARG A 4 -12.51 6.73 12.07
N LEU A 5 -12.11 6.29 13.26
CA LEU A 5 -10.87 5.54 13.43
C LEU A 5 -10.98 4.24 12.61
N GLU A 6 -10.14 4.11 11.58
CA GLU A 6 -10.10 2.94 10.74
C GLU A 6 -9.60 1.75 11.55
N LYS A 7 -10.29 0.61 11.41
CA LYS A 7 -9.89 -0.63 12.09
C LYS A 7 -8.62 -1.15 11.43
N VAL A 8 -7.67 -1.59 12.24
CA VAL A 8 -6.38 -2.10 11.76
C VAL A 8 -6.24 -3.56 12.16
N LYS A 9 -5.62 -4.34 11.27
CA LYS A 9 -5.38 -5.77 11.49
C LYS A 9 -3.94 -5.98 11.92
N CYS A 10 -3.74 -6.69 13.04
CA CYS A 10 -2.40 -7.06 13.47
C CYS A 10 -1.78 -8.05 12.46
N PRO A 11 -0.57 -7.79 11.94
CA PRO A 11 0.09 -8.71 10.99
C PRO A 11 0.58 -10.00 11.63
N VAL A 12 0.74 -10.03 12.96
CA VAL A 12 1.27 -11.20 13.69
C VAL A 12 0.17 -12.20 14.03
N CYS A 13 -0.96 -11.72 14.55
CA CYS A 13 -2.04 -12.60 15.04
C CYS A 13 -3.38 -12.39 14.33
N GLY A 14 -3.47 -11.46 13.38
CA GLY A 14 -4.66 -11.25 12.55
C GLY A 14 -5.84 -10.58 13.26
N VAL A 15 -5.69 -10.17 14.53
CA VAL A 15 -6.76 -9.50 15.27
C VAL A 15 -7.03 -8.10 14.71
N GLU A 16 -8.29 -7.78 14.50
CA GLU A 16 -8.74 -6.44 14.10
C GLU A 16 -9.06 -5.61 15.34
N PHE A 17 -8.52 -4.41 15.44
CA PHE A 17 -8.77 -3.50 16.56
C PHE A 17 -8.74 -2.05 16.11
N VAL A 18 -9.21 -1.15 16.97
CA VAL A 18 -9.12 0.30 16.74
C VAL A 18 -7.88 0.80 17.47
N PRO A 19 -6.84 1.25 16.75
CA PRO A 19 -5.64 1.73 17.41
C PRO A 19 -5.88 3.10 18.05
N PRO A 20 -5.15 3.45 19.12
CA PRO A 20 -5.25 4.76 19.76
C PRO A 20 -4.63 5.89 18.91
N THR A 21 -3.80 5.54 17.92
CA THR A 21 -3.18 6.45 16.96
C THR A 21 -3.36 5.91 15.54
N THR A 22 -3.49 6.82 14.57
CA THR A 22 -3.55 6.47 13.15
C THR A 22 -2.16 6.35 12.51
N HIS A 23 -1.10 6.77 13.22
CA HIS A 23 0.28 6.70 12.74
C HIS A 23 1.26 6.29 13.85
N GLY A 24 2.26 5.47 13.51
CA GLY A 24 3.38 5.09 14.37
C GLY A 24 3.25 3.69 15.00
N GLU A 25 4.02 3.48 16.07
CA GLU A 25 4.05 2.20 16.77
C GLU A 25 2.75 1.95 17.53
N VAL A 26 2.15 0.78 17.33
CA VAL A 26 0.96 0.33 18.02
C VAL A 26 1.19 -1.02 18.65
N VAL A 27 0.38 -1.30 19.66
CA VAL A 27 0.36 -2.59 20.33
C VAL A 27 -1.02 -3.19 20.14
N CYS A 28 -1.10 -4.40 19.60
CA CYS A 28 -2.38 -5.11 19.52
C CYS A 28 -2.84 -5.59 20.91
N PRO A 29 -4.13 -5.94 21.07
CA PRO A 29 -4.65 -6.48 22.33
C PRO A 29 -3.93 -7.74 22.83
N ASN A 30 -3.28 -8.47 21.93
CA ASN A 30 -2.49 -9.66 22.24
C ASN A 30 -1.02 -9.34 22.59
N GLY A 31 -0.63 -8.06 22.68
CA GLY A 31 0.71 -7.63 23.09
C GLY A 31 1.75 -7.56 21.97
N HIS A 32 1.38 -7.76 20.69
CA HIS A 32 2.31 -7.61 19.57
C HIS A 32 2.46 -6.14 19.20
N VAL A 33 3.72 -5.70 19.11
CA VAL A 33 4.09 -4.35 18.70
C VAL A 33 4.36 -4.33 17.20
N PHE A 34 3.75 -3.39 16.47
CA PHE A 34 3.97 -3.18 15.04
C PHE A 34 3.73 -1.72 14.69
N ASN A 35 4.21 -1.24 13.54
CA ASN A 35 4.03 0.15 13.14
C ASN A 35 2.88 0.28 12.14
N ILE A 36 1.85 1.06 12.48
CA ILE A 36 0.80 1.51 11.56
C ILE A 36 1.28 2.84 11.00
N GLY A 37 2.07 2.82 9.96
CA GLY A 37 2.58 4.03 9.31
C GLY A 37 2.96 3.76 7.85
N ASP A 38 3.27 2.49 7.57
CA ASP A 38 3.58 1.97 6.24
C ASP A 38 2.55 0.93 5.76
N VAL A 39 1.54 0.57 6.58
CA VAL A 39 0.67 -0.60 6.32
C VAL A 39 -0.41 -0.33 5.26
N GLU A 40 -0.82 0.92 5.04
CA GLU A 40 -1.74 1.26 3.94
C GLU A 40 -1.05 1.63 2.61
N GLU A 41 0.27 1.81 2.60
CA GLU A 41 0.97 2.32 1.41
C GLU A 41 2.02 1.40 0.81
N ASN A 42 2.65 0.51 1.59
CA ASN A 42 3.76 -0.33 1.07
C ASN A 42 3.36 -1.74 0.64
N SER A 43 2.17 -2.21 1.02
CA SER A 43 1.70 -3.54 0.65
C SER A 43 0.76 -3.43 -0.54
N VAL A 44 1.36 -3.57 -1.71
CA VAL A 44 0.62 -3.79 -2.95
C VAL A 44 0.39 -5.29 -3.06
N LEU A 45 -0.58 -5.79 -2.29
CA LEU A 45 -1.12 -7.11 -2.52
C LEU A 45 -1.92 -7.03 -3.84
N ASP A 46 -1.62 -7.95 -4.76
CA ASP A 46 -2.37 -8.15 -6.01
C ASP A 46 -2.62 -6.89 -6.85
N CYS A 47 -1.56 -6.19 -7.27
CA CYS A 47 -1.69 -5.16 -8.30
C CYS A 47 -1.53 -5.71 -9.72
N GLU A 48 -2.32 -5.18 -10.65
CA GLU A 48 -2.21 -5.46 -12.07
C GLU A 48 -2.28 -4.17 -12.92
N ILE A 49 -1.68 -4.23 -14.10
CA ILE A 49 -1.77 -3.17 -15.10
C ILE A 49 -3.06 -3.39 -15.89
N ARG A 50 -3.99 -2.45 -15.78
CA ARG A 50 -5.29 -2.50 -16.47
C ARG A 50 -5.28 -1.79 -17.82
N ASP A 51 -4.50 -0.72 -17.94
CA ASP A 51 -4.40 0.09 -19.17
C ASP A 51 -2.98 0.04 -19.74
N TRP A 52 -2.73 -0.99 -20.56
CA TRP A 52 -1.42 -1.22 -21.18
C TRP A 52 -1.04 -0.14 -22.20
N GLU A 53 -2.02 0.49 -22.85
CA GLU A 53 -1.79 1.54 -23.84
C GLU A 53 -1.21 2.80 -23.18
N ARG A 54 -1.80 3.23 -22.06
CA ARG A 54 -1.29 4.37 -21.29
C ARG A 54 -0.02 4.03 -20.53
N PHE A 55 0.11 2.79 -20.06
CA PHE A 55 1.34 2.33 -19.41
C PHE A 55 2.54 2.38 -20.36
N ALA A 56 2.35 2.01 -21.63
CA ALA A 56 3.41 2.04 -22.65
C ALA A 56 3.92 3.47 -22.96
N LEU A 57 3.18 4.52 -22.60
CA LEU A 57 3.61 5.91 -22.75
C LEU A 57 4.62 6.34 -21.68
N LEU A 58 4.76 5.58 -20.60
CA LEU A 58 5.74 5.87 -19.55
C LEU A 58 7.16 5.62 -20.05
N PRO A 59 8.17 6.32 -19.53
CA PRO A 59 9.57 5.99 -19.79
C PRO A 59 9.89 4.54 -19.42
N LEU A 60 10.76 3.88 -20.19
CA LEU A 60 11.12 2.47 -19.98
C LEU A 60 11.61 2.19 -18.55
N SER A 61 12.35 3.13 -17.95
CA SER A 61 12.80 3.04 -16.56
C SER A 61 11.63 3.00 -15.56
N MET A 62 10.56 3.76 -15.81
CA MET A 62 9.36 3.74 -14.97
C MET A 62 8.54 2.48 -15.19
N GLN A 63 8.47 1.98 -16.42
CA GLN A 63 7.79 0.72 -16.73
C GLN A 63 8.44 -0.44 -15.96
N ASN A 64 9.76 -0.56 -16.01
CA ASN A 64 10.50 -1.59 -15.29
C ASN A 64 10.30 -1.48 -13.77
N ALA A 65 10.35 -0.26 -13.21
CA ALA A 65 10.15 -0.04 -11.79
C ALA A 65 8.75 -0.47 -11.32
N VAL A 66 7.70 -0.18 -12.09
CA VAL A 66 6.33 -0.59 -11.76
C VAL A 66 6.17 -2.10 -11.85
N LEU A 67 6.75 -2.75 -12.87
CA LEU A 67 6.72 -4.20 -12.99
C LEU A 67 7.44 -4.89 -11.84
N GLU A 68 8.59 -4.36 -11.40
CA GLU A 68 9.33 -4.86 -10.25
C GLU A 68 8.53 -4.72 -8.95
N VAL A 69 7.83 -3.59 -8.76
CA VAL A 69 6.92 -3.38 -7.63
C VAL A 69 5.78 -4.40 -7.62
N ILE A 70 5.15 -4.62 -8.78
CA ILE A 70 4.06 -5.60 -8.92
C ILE A 70 4.56 -7.02 -8.62
N GLN A 71 5.72 -7.42 -9.18
CA GLN A 71 6.29 -8.75 -8.97
C GLN A 71 6.74 -8.98 -7.53
N SER A 72 7.31 -7.96 -6.89
CA SER A 72 7.80 -8.06 -5.51
C SER A 72 6.70 -7.93 -4.46
N GLY A 73 5.52 -7.44 -4.85
CA GLY A 73 4.41 -7.12 -3.94
C GLY A 73 4.74 -6.03 -2.93
N ARG A 74 5.82 -5.27 -3.15
CA ARG A 74 6.32 -4.23 -2.25
C ARG A 74 6.66 -2.97 -3.01
N VAL A 75 6.18 -1.84 -2.50
CA VAL A 75 6.50 -0.52 -3.06
C VAL A 75 7.66 0.09 -2.27
N PRO A 76 8.81 0.39 -2.91
CA PRO A 76 9.83 1.23 -2.31
C PRO A 76 9.29 2.64 -2.03
N LYS A 77 9.77 3.29 -0.97
CA LYS A 77 9.30 4.63 -0.56
C LYS A 77 9.43 5.67 -1.68
N ASP A 78 10.48 5.56 -2.49
CA ASP A 78 10.73 6.47 -3.62
C ASP A 78 9.73 6.27 -4.78
N LEU A 79 9.11 5.10 -4.87
CA LEU A 79 8.13 4.75 -5.92
C LEU A 79 6.68 4.89 -5.48
N LEU A 80 6.42 5.16 -4.19
CA LEU A 80 5.07 5.43 -3.67
C LEU A 80 4.33 6.53 -4.44
N PRO A 81 4.93 7.70 -4.75
CA PRO A 81 4.22 8.76 -5.46
C PRO A 81 3.87 8.34 -6.90
N LEU A 82 4.72 7.53 -7.53
CA LEU A 82 4.48 7.01 -8.87
C LEU A 82 3.32 6.01 -8.85
N MET A 83 3.37 4.99 -7.99
CA MET A 83 2.31 3.99 -7.87
C MET A 83 0.96 4.60 -7.51
N ARG A 84 0.95 5.61 -6.62
CA ARG A 84 -0.26 6.34 -6.26
C ARG A 84 -0.88 7.04 -7.48
N ARG A 85 -0.10 7.76 -8.28
CA ARG A 85 -0.59 8.42 -9.51
C ARG A 85 -1.10 7.41 -10.54
N LEU A 86 -0.43 6.28 -10.70
CA LEU A 86 -0.86 5.22 -11.61
C LEU A 86 -2.18 4.58 -11.16
N ARG A 87 -2.39 4.46 -9.85
CA ARG A 87 -3.65 4.00 -9.26
C ARG A 87 -4.78 5.00 -9.44
N GLU A 88 -4.54 6.28 -9.13
CA GLU A 88 -5.53 7.37 -9.28
C GLU A 88 -5.96 7.56 -10.74
N SER A 89 -5.04 7.36 -11.68
CA SER A 89 -5.33 7.42 -13.13
C SER A 89 -5.96 6.13 -13.67
N GLY A 90 -6.09 5.09 -12.86
CA GLY A 90 -6.69 3.81 -13.23
C GLY A 90 -5.83 2.94 -14.16
N ILE A 91 -4.55 3.29 -14.35
CA ILE A 91 -3.58 2.51 -15.14
C ILE A 91 -3.22 1.23 -14.41
N VAL A 92 -3.07 1.32 -13.10
CA VAL A 92 -2.75 0.21 -12.19
C VAL A 92 -3.90 0.06 -11.19
N VAL A 93 -4.27 -1.18 -10.87
CA VAL A 93 -5.31 -1.50 -9.89
C VAL A 93 -4.72 -2.49 -8.90
N CYS A 94 -4.80 -2.20 -7.60
CA CYS A 94 -4.50 -3.18 -6.55
C CYS A 94 -5.79 -3.57 -5.83
N THR A 95 -5.91 -4.84 -5.42
CA THR A 95 -7.07 -5.39 -4.70
C THR A 95 -6.76 -5.72 -3.25
#